data_AF-A0A1B7TBC4-F1
#
_entry.id   AF-A0A1B7TBC4-F1
#
_cell.length_a   1.000
_cell.length_b   1.000
_cell.length_c   1.000
_cell.angle_alpha   90.00
_cell.angle_beta   90.00
_cell.angle_gamma   90.00
#
_symmetry.space_group_name_H-M   'P 1'
#
loop_
_entity.id
_entity.type
_entity.pdbx_description
1 polymer ?
#
loop_
_entity_poly.entity_id
_entity_poly.type
_entity_poly.pdbx_seq_one_letter_code
_entity_poly.pdbx_strand_id
1 'polypeptide(L)'
;MKVNVIKSNLKYPLYSCKFINDDLLLVTGGGGEGNNGIDNKVTLLTILDNENKIKKFRELKLSDDDDSPTSLFDLGADGIKVVWYLSS
;
A
#
# COMPACT_ATOMS: atom_id res chain seq x y z
N MET A 1 9.45 -3.07 28.74
CA MET A 1 9.64 -2.48 27.41
C MET A 1 8.46 -1.56 27.11
N LYS A 2 8.70 -0.30 26.69
CA LYS A 2 7.64 0.63 26.25
C LYS A 2 7.69 0.72 24.73
N VAL A 3 6.55 0.54 24.07
CA VAL A 3 6.43 0.59 22.59
C VAL A 3 5.55 1.77 22.23
N ASN A 4 5.99 2.56 21.25
CA ASN A 4 5.17 3.60 20.64
C ASN A 4 4.35 2.99 19.50
N VAL A 5 3.06 3.29 19.42
CA VAL A 5 2.15 2.75 18.39
C VAL A 5 1.42 3.89 17.74
N ILE A 6 1.63 4.06 16.44
CA ILE A 6 0.95 5.04 15.59
C ILE A 6 -0.04 4.29 14.71
N LYS A 7 -1.26 4.81 14.54
CA LYS A 7 -2.32 4.21 13.72
C LYS A 7 -2.77 5.19 12.64
N SER A 8 -3.07 4.67 11.46
CA SER A 8 -3.67 5.42 10.35
C SER A 8 -4.62 4.53 9.57
N ASN A 9 -5.64 5.12 8.96
CA ASN A 9 -6.64 4.42 8.17
C ASN A 9 -6.54 4.83 6.71
N LEU A 10 -6.56 3.84 5.82
CA LEU A 10 -6.76 4.04 4.39
C LEU A 10 -8.21 3.77 4.00
N LYS A 11 -8.60 4.25 2.82
CA LYS A 11 -9.97 4.14 2.30
C LYS A 11 -10.23 2.83 1.54
N TYR A 12 -9.27 1.91 1.55
CA TYR A 12 -9.33 0.65 0.84
C TYR A 12 -8.66 -0.47 1.69
N PRO A 13 -9.07 -1.74 1.54
CA PRO A 13 -8.43 -2.88 2.21
C PRO A 13 -6.94 -3.01 1.87
N LEU A 14 -6.09 -3.34 2.85
CA LEU A 14 -4.67 -3.58 2.65
C LEU A 14 -4.35 -5.07 2.60
N TYR A 15 -3.54 -5.49 1.63
CA TYR A 15 -3.12 -6.87 1.47
C TYR A 15 -1.60 -7.06 1.59
N SER A 16 -0.80 -6.06 1.19
CA SER A 16 0.65 -6.16 1.27
C SER A 16 1.31 -4.84 1.64
N CYS A 17 2.49 -4.91 2.25
CA CYS A 17 3.31 -3.76 2.58
C CYS A 17 4.82 -4.08 2.53
N LYS A 18 5.63 -3.05 2.28
CA LYS A 18 7.09 -3.14 2.22
C LYS A 18 7.72 -1.79 2.58
N PHE A 19 8.66 -1.79 3.52
CA PHE A 19 9.50 -0.62 3.75
C PHE A 19 10.45 -0.42 2.56
N ILE A 20 10.46 0.80 2.02
CA ILE A 20 11.41 1.26 1.00
C ILE A 20 12.69 1.76 1.69
N ASN A 21 12.52 2.42 2.83
CA ASN A 21 13.55 2.80 3.80
C ASN A 21 12.88 2.96 5.17
N ASP A 22 13.61 3.47 6.16
CA ASP A 22 13.14 3.55 7.56
C ASP A 22 11.84 4.34 7.74
N ASP A 23 11.59 5.36 6.91
CA ASP A 23 10.46 6.28 7.05
C ASP A 23 9.42 6.14 5.93
N LEU A 24 9.66 5.30 4.92
CA LEU A 24 8.78 5.14 3.77
C LEU A 24 8.24 3.72 3.68
N LEU A 25 6.92 3.59 3.84
CA LEU A 25 6.19 2.33 3.78
C LEU A 25 5.30 2.30 2.53
N LEU A 26 5.65 1.44 1.58
CA LEU A 26 4.77 1.11 0.46
C LEU A 26 3.69 0.15 0.94
N VAL A 27 2.43 0.45 0.61
CA VAL A 27 1.29 -0.41 0.91
C VAL A 27 0.42 -0.57 -0.32
N THR A 28 -0.20 -1.74 -0.47
CA THR A 28 -1.04 -2.06 -1.62
C THR A 28 -2.31 -2.78 -1.18
N GLY A 29 -3.38 -2.55 -1.92
CA GLY A 29 -4.60 -3.32 -1.84
C GLY A 29 -5.74 -2.63 -2.57
N GLY A 30 -6.98 -2.97 -2.22
CA GLY A 30 -8.13 -2.46 -2.95
C GLY A 30 -9.42 -3.25 -2.73
N GLY A 31 -10.47 -2.84 -3.43
CA GLY A 31 -11.78 -3.50 -3.41
C GLY A 31 -11.90 -4.71 -4.35
N GLY A 32 -10.89 -4.96 -5.19
CA GLY A 32 -10.94 -5.93 -6.29
C GLY A 32 -11.59 -5.36 -7.54
N GLU A 33 -11.84 -6.22 -8.54
CA GLU A 33 -12.43 -5.84 -9.84
C GLU A 33 -13.94 -5.52 -9.78
N GLY A 34 -14.59 -5.78 -8.63
CA GLY A 34 -16.02 -5.53 -8.48
C GLY A 34 -16.33 -4.03 -8.44
N ASN A 35 -17.44 -3.62 -9.07
CA ASN A 35 -17.93 -2.24 -9.04
C ASN A 35 -18.52 -1.85 -7.66
N ASN A 36 -17.68 -1.82 -6.63
CA ASN A 36 -18.03 -1.57 -5.24
C ASN A 36 -17.68 -0.14 -4.76
N GLY A 37 -17.12 0.69 -5.65
CA GLY A 37 -16.71 2.06 -5.34
C GLY A 37 -15.43 2.19 -4.52
N ILE A 38 -14.66 1.10 -4.37
CA ILE A 38 -13.37 1.07 -3.65
C ILE A 38 -12.25 0.82 -4.66
N ASP A 39 -11.48 1.86 -5.00
CA ASP A 39 -10.39 1.73 -5.96
C ASP A 39 -9.29 0.77 -5.47
N ASN A 40 -8.63 0.11 -6.42
CA ASN A 40 -7.37 -0.60 -6.21
C ASN A 40 -6.19 0.39 -6.26
N LYS A 41 -5.30 0.37 -5.26
CA LYS A 41 -4.26 1.39 -5.10
C LYS A 41 -2.91 0.85 -4.64
N VAL A 42 -1.89 1.60 -5.03
CA VAL A 42 -0.53 1.55 -4.47
C VAL A 42 -0.28 2.89 -3.77
N THR A 43 -0.09 2.87 -2.46
CA THR A 43 0.12 4.08 -1.65
C THR A 43 1.49 4.03 -0.98
N LEU A 44 2.25 5.11 -1.13
CA LEU A 44 3.48 5.34 -0.38
C LEU A 44 3.15 6.20 0.83
N LEU A 45 3.41 5.67 2.03
CA LEU A 45 3.21 6.35 3.30
C LEU A 45 4.56 6.84 3.82
N THR A 46 4.55 8.01 4.46
CA THR A 46 5.69 8.51 5.23
C THR A 46 5.36 8.44 6.72
N ILE A 47 6.30 7.87 7.49
CA ILE A 47 6.27 7.79 8.94
C ILE A 47 7.05 9.00 9.47
N LEU A 48 6.38 9.83 10.25
CA LEU A 48 6.96 11.01 10.87
C LEU A 48 7.02 10.75 12.37
N ASP A 49 8.08 10.08 12.82
CA ASP A 49 8.23 9.63 14.22
C ASP A 49 8.20 10.82 15.19
N ASN A 50 8.90 11.90 14.86
CA ASN A 50 8.89 13.17 15.62
C ASN A 50 7.49 13.77 15.79
N GLU A 51 6.57 13.49 14.86
CA GLU A 51 5.18 13.98 14.90
C GLU A 51 4.18 12.94 15.41
N ASN A 52 4.62 11.70 15.68
CA ASN A 52 3.76 10.55 15.96
C ASN A 52 2.65 10.36 14.90
N LYS A 53 2.98 10.52 13.61
CA LYS A 53 2.01 10.51 12.50
C LYS A 53 2.48 9.67 11.32
N ILE A 54 1.51 9.11 10.61
CA ILE A 54 1.69 8.51 9.29
C ILE A 54 0.91 9.37 8.29
N LYS A 55 1.57 9.85 7.24
CA LYS A 55 0.94 10.65 6.18
C LYS A 55 1.04 9.94 4.84
N LYS A 56 0.07 10.19 3.97
CA LYS A 56 0.13 9.76 2.57
C LYS A 56 1.12 10.64 1.83
N PHE A 57 2.20 10.06 1.34
CA PHE A 57 3.21 10.77 0.55
C PHE A 57 2.83 10.79 -0.94
N ARG A 58 2.48 9.63 -1.49
CA ARG A 58 2.01 9.48 -2.89
C ARG A 58 1.02 8.34 -2.99
N GLU A 59 0.14 8.40 -3.98
CA GLU A 59 -0.83 7.34 -4.26
C GLU A 59 -1.06 7.22 -5.75
N LEU A 60 -1.14 5.98 -6.21
CA LEU A 60 -1.48 5.61 -7.56
C LEU A 60 -2.75 4.76 -7.50
N LYS A 61 -3.77 5.18 -8.24
CA LYS A 61 -4.95 4.36 -8.54
C LYS A 61 -4.62 3.44 -9.72
N LEU A 62 -4.93 2.17 -9.58
CA LEU A 62 -4.85 1.16 -10.65
C LEU A 62 -6.07 1.28 -11.58
N SER A 63 -6.11 0.48 -12.65
CA SER A 63 -7.29 0.45 -13.51
C SER A 63 -8.52 0.00 -12.73
N ASP A 64 -9.71 0.47 -13.14
CA ASP A 64 -10.97 -0.03 -12.57
C ASP A 64 -11.23 -1.50 -12.95
N ASP A 65 -10.58 -1.97 -14.03
CA ASP A 65 -10.63 -3.37 -14.48
C ASP A 65 -9.57 -4.26 -13.82
N ASP A 66 -8.62 -3.69 -13.06
CA ASP A 66 -7.59 -4.49 -12.36
C ASP A 66 -8.18 -5.09 -11.09
N ASP A 67 -7.80 -6.32 -10.74
CA ASP A 67 -8.03 -6.85 -9.39
C ASP A 67 -7.09 -6.17 -8.37
N SER A 68 -7.39 -6.35 -7.09
CA SER A 68 -6.59 -5.80 -6.01
C SER A 68 -5.19 -6.44 -5.94
N PRO A 69 -4.13 -5.63 -5.73
CA PRO A 69 -2.78 -6.16 -5.52
C PRO A 69 -2.69 -6.88 -4.18
N THR A 70 -2.28 -8.16 -4.22
CA THR A 70 -2.24 -9.06 -3.05
C THR A 70 -0.83 -9.35 -2.56
N SER A 71 0.20 -9.03 -3.35
CA SER A 71 1.59 -9.33 -3.00
C SER A 71 2.58 -8.31 -3.57
N LEU A 72 3.67 -8.13 -2.82
CA LEU A 72 4.84 -7.34 -3.21
C LEU A 72 6.08 -8.23 -3.21
N PHE A 73 6.90 -8.11 -4.25
CA PHE A 73 8.21 -8.77 -4.32
C PHE A 73 9.30 -7.71 -4.43
N ASP A 74 10.24 -7.75 -3.48
CA ASP A 74 11.44 -6.93 -3.52
C ASP A 74 12.48 -7.61 -4.40
N LEU A 75 12.88 -6.92 -5.46
CA LEU A 75 13.87 -7.39 -6.44
C LEU A 75 15.23 -6.70 -6.22
N GLY A 76 15.41 -5.98 -5.10
CA GLY A 76 16.63 -5.25 -4.80
C GLY A 76 16.81 -4.05 -5.72
N ALA A 77 17.93 -4.00 -6.45
CA ALA A 77 18.26 -2.89 -7.34
C ALA A 77 17.24 -2.73 -8.50
N ASP A 78 16.55 -3.81 -8.87
CA ASP A 78 15.54 -3.82 -9.94
C ASP A 78 14.16 -3.29 -9.47
N GLY A 79 14.05 -2.92 -8.19
CA GLY A 79 12.87 -2.30 -7.61
C GLY A 79 11.90 -3.29 -6.97
N ILE A 80 10.62 -2.89 -6.89
CA ILE A 80 9.58 -3.70 -6.26
C ILE A 80 8.50 -4.02 -7.28
N LYS A 81 8.17 -5.31 -7.40
CA LYS A 81 7.10 -5.78 -8.25
C LYS A 81 5.81 -5.89 -7.44
N VAL A 82 4.78 -5.19 -7.91
CA VAL A 82 3.40 -5.30 -7.40
C VAL A 82 2.68 -6.38 -8.21
N VAL A 83 2.00 -7.31 -7.54
CA VAL A 83 1.34 -8.46 -8.17
C VAL A 83 -0.13 -8.51 -7.78
N TRP A 84 -0.98 -8.61 -8.80
CA TRP A 84 -2.40 -8.95 -8.73
C TRP A 84 -2.67 -10.09 -9.72
N TYR A 85 -3.73 -10.85 -9.48
CA TYR A 85 -4.20 -11.83 -10.46
C TYR A 85 -5.08 -11.10 -11.48
N LEU A 86 -4.94 -11.45 -12.76
CA LEU A 86 -5.95 -11.09 -13.74
C LEU A 86 -7.09 -12.08 -13.55
N SER A 87 -8.28 -11.58 -13.22
CA SER A 87 -9.49 -12.39 -13.36
C SER A 87 -9.66 -12.70 -14.84
N SER A 88 -9.77 -13.99 -15.14
CA SER A 88 -9.84 -14.57 -16.48
C SER A 88 -11.17 -14.33 -17.17
#